data_AF-A0A9W8EHE5-F1
#
_entry.id   AF-A0A9W8EHE5-F1
#
_cell.length_a   1.000
_cell.length_b   1.000
_cell.length_c   1.000
_cell.angle_alpha   90.00
_cell.angle_beta   90.00
_cell.angle_gamma   90.00
#
_symmetry.space_group_name_H-M   'P 1'
#
loop_
_entity.id
_entity.type
_entity.pdbx_description
1 polymer ?
#
loop_
_entity_poly.entity_id
_entity_poly.type
_entity_poly.pdbx_seq_one_letter_code
_entity_poly.pdbx_strand_id
1 'polypeptide(L)'
;MFGLSSIRRFSERTLATANVAAGRRLMSNVGDYKVASDSNTATEAPSADETEKRIQFAYGLSSMINNMGSSVEGRSVPVINNSPASAYGRLNRILTENKVRTELRLRHRYEKPKYKRQRLKRESHARLFKEEVRRKVHLIMKMRNWGM
;
A
#
# COMPACT_ATOMS: atom_id res chain seq x y z
N MET A 1 17.28 35.96 -55.44
CA MET A 1 16.20 34.96 -55.64
C MET A 1 16.48 33.78 -54.74
N PHE A 2 15.55 33.40 -53.86
CA PHE A 2 15.10 32.04 -53.54
C PHE A 2 14.10 32.16 -52.37
N GLY A 3 12.88 31.69 -52.62
CA GLY A 3 11.68 32.08 -51.89
C GLY A 3 11.41 31.29 -50.61
N LEU A 4 10.73 31.96 -49.68
CA LEU A 4 10.08 31.39 -48.50
C LEU A 4 8.80 30.66 -48.94
N SER A 5 8.79 29.33 -48.87
CA SER A 5 7.54 28.56 -49.03
C SER A 5 6.92 28.25 -47.66
N SER A 6 5.80 28.90 -47.42
CA SER A 6 4.85 28.75 -46.30
C SER A 6 4.42 27.28 -46.09
N ILE A 7 4.61 26.76 -44.88
CA ILE A 7 4.08 25.45 -44.46
C ILE A 7 2.79 25.67 -43.68
N ARG A 8 1.70 25.13 -44.24
CA ARG A 8 0.32 25.26 -43.79
C ARG A 8 0.10 24.58 -42.44
N ARG A 9 -0.65 25.25 -41.55
CA ARG A 9 -1.32 24.65 -40.39
C ARG A 9 -2.35 23.63 -40.89
N PHE A 10 -2.41 22.45 -40.29
CA PHE A 10 -3.59 21.60 -40.37
C PHE A 10 -3.90 20.98 -39.01
N SER A 11 -5.16 21.14 -38.67
CA SER A 11 -5.88 20.71 -37.48
C SER A 11 -6.18 19.20 -37.55
N GLU A 12 -6.17 18.57 -36.36
CA GLU A 12 -6.89 17.38 -35.89
C GLU A 12 -7.37 16.32 -36.91
N ARG A 13 -7.05 15.04 -36.65
CA ARG A 13 -8.01 14.00 -36.17
C ARG A 13 -7.48 12.56 -36.36
N THR A 14 -7.98 11.70 -35.45
CA THR A 14 -8.16 10.23 -35.52
C THR A 14 -6.91 9.32 -35.45
N LEU A 15 -6.70 8.72 -34.28
CA LEU A 15 -6.05 7.42 -34.15
C LEU A 15 -7.11 6.38 -33.82
N ALA A 16 -7.37 5.49 -34.77
CA ALA A 16 -8.09 4.24 -34.58
C ALA A 16 -7.24 3.11 -35.16
N THR A 17 -6.65 2.29 -34.29
CA THR A 17 -6.03 0.97 -34.54
C THR A 17 -5.62 0.42 -33.17
N ALA A 18 -5.78 -0.83 -32.76
CA ALA A 18 -6.58 -1.97 -33.18
C ALA A 18 -6.48 -2.93 -31.97
N ASN A 19 -7.62 -3.39 -31.43
CA ASN A 19 -7.67 -4.27 -30.27
C ASN A 19 -7.50 -5.73 -30.70
N VAL A 20 -6.30 -6.30 -30.60
CA VAL A 20 -6.10 -7.76 -30.58
C VAL A 20 -4.92 -8.10 -29.66
N ALA A 21 -5.21 -8.40 -28.40
CA ALA A 21 -4.28 -9.15 -27.56
C ALA A 21 -5.07 -9.94 -26.52
N ALA A 22 -4.93 -11.25 -26.63
CA ALA A 22 -5.59 -12.26 -25.84
C ALA A 22 -5.34 -12.12 -24.32
N GLY A 23 -6.37 -12.49 -23.55
CA GLY A 23 -6.18 -13.34 -22.38
C GLY A 23 -5.68 -12.68 -21.09
N ARG A 24 -6.48 -11.78 -20.50
CA ARG A 24 -6.47 -11.59 -19.04
C ARG A 24 -7.90 -11.51 -18.52
N ARG A 25 -8.46 -12.68 -18.19
CA ARG A 25 -9.68 -12.80 -17.37
C ARG A 25 -9.42 -12.14 -16.02
N LEU A 26 -9.76 -10.87 -15.90
CA LEU A 26 -10.04 -10.24 -14.62
C LEU A 26 -11.48 -10.64 -14.26
N MET A 27 -11.61 -11.54 -13.29
CA MET A 27 -12.91 -11.74 -12.66
C MET A 27 -13.23 -10.46 -11.88
N SER A 28 -14.07 -9.61 -12.48
CA SER A 28 -14.75 -8.52 -11.80
C SER A 28 -15.81 -9.11 -10.88
N ASN A 29 -15.48 -9.31 -9.62
CA ASN A 29 -16.45 -9.28 -8.53
C ASN A 29 -16.26 -7.95 -7.79
N VAL A 30 -16.53 -6.85 -8.50
CA VAL A 30 -16.84 -5.58 -7.87
C VAL A 30 -18.36 -5.63 -7.73
N GLY A 31 -18.83 -6.10 -6.58
CA GLY A 31 -20.24 -6.01 -6.24
C GLY A 31 -20.65 -4.55 -6.31
N ASP A 32 -21.74 -4.28 -7.03
CA ASP A 32 -22.37 -2.98 -7.15
C ASP A 32 -22.83 -2.48 -5.78
N TYR A 33 -21.98 -1.74 -5.08
CA TYR A 33 -22.42 -0.97 -3.92
C TYR A 33 -23.16 0.26 -4.45
N LYS A 34 -24.49 0.15 -4.57
CA LYS A 34 -25.36 1.32 -4.71
C LYS A 34 -25.16 2.20 -3.48
N VAL A 35 -24.45 3.31 -3.64
CA VAL A 35 -24.43 4.40 -2.65
C VAL A 35 -25.79 5.08 -2.77
N ALA A 36 -26.73 4.66 -1.92
CA ALA A 36 -27.97 5.39 -1.71
C ALA A 36 -27.60 6.77 -1.17
N SER A 37 -27.82 7.81 -1.99
CA SER A 37 -27.73 9.20 -1.56
C SER A 37 -28.98 9.54 -0.77
N ASP A 38 -29.04 9.06 0.47
CA ASP A 38 -30.07 9.48 1.41
C ASP A 38 -29.73 10.89 1.89
N SER A 39 -30.46 11.87 1.36
CA SER A 39 -30.47 13.25 1.82
C SER A 39 -31.13 13.32 3.19
N ASN A 40 -30.38 13.01 4.25
CA ASN A 40 -30.65 13.39 5.65
C ASN A 40 -29.46 12.97 6.52
N THR A 41 -28.42 13.80 6.60
CA THR A 41 -27.48 13.74 7.72
C THR A 41 -27.31 15.15 8.28
N ALA A 42 -28.32 15.58 9.04
CA ALA A 42 -28.05 16.51 10.12
C ALA A 42 -26.99 15.85 11.01
N THR A 43 -25.92 16.59 11.29
CA THR A 43 -24.90 16.23 12.28
C THR A 43 -25.54 16.22 13.66
N GLU A 44 -26.39 15.25 13.96
CA GLU A 44 -26.89 15.01 15.30
C GLU A 44 -25.69 14.58 16.15
N ALA A 45 -25.42 15.35 17.20
CA ALA A 45 -24.41 14.98 18.17
C ALA A 45 -24.76 13.57 18.70
N PRO A 46 -23.78 12.66 18.79
CA PRO A 46 -24.04 11.30 19.28
C PRO A 46 -24.76 11.37 20.63
N SER A 47 -25.81 10.57 20.79
CA SER A 47 -26.56 10.50 22.05
C SER A 47 -25.63 10.18 23.22
N ALA A 48 -25.92 10.72 24.42
CA ALA A 48 -25.06 10.60 25.59
C ALA A 48 -24.69 9.12 25.87
N ASP A 49 -25.67 8.22 25.78
CA ASP A 49 -25.48 6.77 25.96
C ASP A 49 -24.50 6.15 24.94
N GLU A 50 -24.51 6.60 23.69
CA GLU A 50 -23.57 6.13 22.67
C GLU A 50 -22.16 6.67 22.90
N THR A 51 -22.03 7.91 23.37
CA THR A 51 -20.73 8.48 23.74
C THR A 51 -20.12 7.74 24.92
N GLU A 52 -20.92 7.39 25.92
CA GLU A 52 -20.47 6.62 27.08
C GLU A 52 -20.03 5.21 26.70
N LYS A 53 -20.78 4.51 25.84
CA LYS A 53 -20.39 3.18 25.33
C LYS A 53 -19.07 3.24 24.56
N ARG A 54 -18.87 4.28 23.74
CA ARG A 54 -17.60 4.51 23.01
C ARG A 54 -16.43 4.75 23.95
N ILE A 55 -16.66 5.57 24.99
CA ILE A 55 -15.66 5.89 26.01
C ILE A 55 -15.30 4.64 26.83
N GLN A 56 -16.30 3.88 27.29
CA GLN A 56 -16.10 2.61 28.00
C GLN A 56 -15.36 1.59 27.16
N PHE A 57 -15.71 1.45 25.87
CA PHE A 57 -14.99 0.58 24.94
C PHE A 57 -13.52 1.00 24.78
N ALA A 58 -13.25 2.31 24.63
CA ALA A 58 -11.89 2.83 24.52
C ALA A 58 -11.04 2.56 25.78
N TYR A 59 -11.61 2.76 26.98
CA TYR A 59 -10.93 2.45 28.24
C TYR A 59 -10.71 0.95 28.43
N GLY A 60 -11.70 0.12 28.07
CA GLY A 60 -11.58 -1.34 28.09
C GLY A 60 -10.45 -1.84 27.18
N LEU A 61 -10.34 -1.29 25.97
CA LEU A 61 -9.28 -1.64 25.03
C LEU A 61 -7.90 -1.21 25.52
N SER A 62 -7.79 -0.01 26.10
CA SER A 62 -6.55 0.49 26.69
C SER A 62 -6.06 -0.41 27.82
N SER A 63 -6.96 -0.82 28.72
CA SER A 63 -6.64 -1.76 29.81
C SER A 63 -6.19 -3.14 29.29
N MET A 64 -6.79 -3.63 28.21
CA MET A 64 -6.46 -4.91 27.60
C MET A 64 -5.11 -4.87 26.86
N ILE A 65 -4.77 -3.74 26.21
CA ILE A 65 -3.46 -3.50 25.60
C ILE A 65 -2.36 -3.51 26.66
N ASN A 66 -2.58 -2.83 27.79
CA ASN A 66 -1.62 -2.79 28.89
C ASN A 66 -1.42 -4.17 29.55
N ASN A 67 -2.47 -4.98 29.61
CA ASN A 67 -2.42 -6.34 30.19
C ASN A 67 -1.84 -7.40 29.23
N MET A 68 -1.86 -7.18 27.90
CA MET A 68 -1.29 -8.09 26.89
C MET A 68 0.24 -7.95 26.71
N GLY A 69 0.88 -6.99 27.37
CA GLY A 69 2.33 -6.81 27.40
C GLY A 69 2.98 -6.63 26.01
N SER A 70 4.24 -7.06 25.91
CA SER A 70 5.18 -6.84 24.78
C SER A 70 4.72 -7.34 23.39
N SER A 71 3.65 -8.14 23.31
CA SER A 71 3.12 -8.67 22.04
C SER A 71 2.35 -7.63 21.21
N VAL A 72 1.77 -6.64 21.90
CA VAL A 72 0.97 -5.54 21.31
C VAL A 72 1.78 -4.26 21.21
N GLU A 73 2.80 -4.12 22.04
CA GLU A 73 3.75 -3.02 21.99
C GLU A 73 4.35 -2.90 20.58
N GLY A 74 4.20 -1.73 19.97
CA GLY A 74 4.65 -1.46 18.60
C GLY A 74 3.74 -2.00 17.49
N ARG A 75 2.57 -2.60 17.79
CA ARG A 75 1.54 -3.02 16.82
C ARG A 75 0.19 -2.33 17.00
N SER A 76 0.08 -1.42 17.95
CA SER A 76 -1.05 -0.51 18.11
C SER A 76 -0.73 0.86 17.51
N VAL A 77 -1.73 1.51 16.90
CA VAL A 77 -1.60 2.86 16.35
C VAL A 77 -2.81 3.68 16.81
N PRO A 78 -2.62 4.81 17.52
CA PRO A 78 -3.72 5.68 17.88
C PRO A 78 -4.29 6.37 16.64
N VAL A 79 -5.61 6.53 16.61
CA VAL A 79 -6.29 7.33 15.57
C VAL A 79 -6.19 8.79 15.97
N ILE A 80 -5.52 9.60 15.12
CA ILE A 80 -5.33 11.04 15.34
C ILE A 80 -6.22 11.80 14.33
N ASN A 81 -6.80 12.92 14.76
CA ASN A 81 -7.61 13.81 13.91
C ASN A 81 -8.81 13.14 13.22
N ASN A 82 -9.43 12.17 13.90
CA ASN A 82 -10.59 11.41 13.40
C ASN A 82 -10.38 10.80 11.99
N SER A 83 -9.13 10.49 11.63
CA SER A 83 -8.78 9.88 10.34
C SER A 83 -8.40 8.41 10.51
N PRO A 84 -9.38 7.49 10.55
CA PRO A 84 -9.09 6.06 10.72
C PRO A 84 -8.31 5.50 9.53
N ALA A 85 -8.57 5.97 8.31
CA ALA A 85 -7.87 5.53 7.11
C ALA A 85 -6.34 5.74 7.19
N SER A 86 -5.90 6.90 7.71
CA SER A 86 -4.49 7.20 7.93
C SER A 86 -3.86 6.27 8.97
N ALA A 87 -4.57 6.04 10.08
CA ALA A 87 -4.13 5.12 11.14
C ALA A 87 -3.97 3.68 10.61
N TYR A 88 -4.91 3.20 9.80
CA TYR A 88 -4.81 1.90 9.13
C TYR A 88 -3.64 1.82 8.15
N GLY A 89 -3.39 2.87 7.37
CA GLY A 89 -2.23 2.95 6.48
C GLY A 89 -0.91 2.84 7.25
N ARG A 90 -0.80 3.58 8.36
CA ARG A 90 0.37 3.53 9.26
C ARG A 90 0.54 2.15 9.90
N LEU A 91 -0.54 1.56 10.40
CA LEU A 91 -0.52 0.21 10.97
C LEU A 91 -0.08 -0.83 9.93
N ASN A 92 -0.60 -0.75 8.71
CA ASN A 92 -0.21 -1.64 7.62
C ASN A 92 1.28 -1.54 7.28
N ARG A 93 1.85 -0.35 7.30
CA ARG A 93 3.28 -0.13 7.12
C ARG A 93 4.09 -0.79 8.23
N ILE A 94 3.73 -0.56 9.49
CA ILE A 94 4.40 -1.15 10.67
C ILE A 94 4.40 -2.68 10.59
N LEU A 95 3.26 -3.30 10.27
CA LEU A 95 3.16 -4.77 10.13
C LEU A 95 4.02 -5.32 8.99
N THR A 96 4.24 -4.52 7.95
CA THR A 96 5.06 -4.90 6.78
C THR A 96 6.55 -4.75 7.09
N GLU A 97 6.96 -3.66 7.73
CA GLU A 97 8.34 -3.41 8.17
C GLU A 97 8.80 -4.49 9.16
N ASN A 98 7.94 -4.86 10.11
CA ASN A 98 8.18 -5.93 11.08
C ASN A 98 7.99 -7.35 10.51
N LYS A 99 7.65 -7.49 9.21
CA LYS A 99 7.46 -8.78 8.50
C LYS A 99 6.46 -9.74 9.15
N VAL A 100 5.51 -9.24 9.94
CA VAL A 100 4.56 -10.05 10.73
C VAL A 100 3.73 -10.97 9.82
N ARG A 101 3.22 -10.45 8.71
CA ARG A 101 2.40 -11.22 7.76
C ARG A 101 3.19 -12.36 7.11
N THR A 102 4.44 -12.08 6.73
CA THR A 102 5.33 -13.09 6.12
C THR A 102 5.65 -14.18 7.13
N GLU A 103 5.92 -13.80 8.38
CA GLU A 103 6.18 -14.74 9.47
C GLU A 103 4.98 -15.64 9.75
N LEU A 104 3.77 -15.07 9.86
CA LEU A 104 2.53 -15.84 10.02
C LEU A 104 2.34 -16.82 8.85
N ARG A 105 2.58 -16.35 7.62
CA ARG A 105 2.49 -17.21 6.43
C ARG A 105 3.47 -18.38 6.47
N LEU A 106 4.70 -18.13 6.90
CA LEU A 106 5.74 -19.16 7.04
C LEU A 106 5.46 -20.10 8.21
N ARG A 107 4.78 -19.63 9.27
CA ARG A 107 4.42 -20.42 10.45
C ARG A 107 3.22 -21.36 10.23
N HIS A 108 2.35 -21.10 9.25
CA HIS A 108 1.18 -21.96 9.00
C HIS A 108 1.51 -23.44 8.79
N ARG A 109 2.70 -23.75 8.25
CA ARG A 109 3.18 -25.13 8.06
C ARG A 109 4.62 -25.25 8.50
N TYR A 110 4.99 -26.43 8.97
CA TYR A 110 6.37 -26.73 9.33
C TYR A 110 7.30 -26.72 8.09
N GLU A 111 8.34 -25.90 8.15
CA GLU A 111 9.44 -25.88 7.18
C GLU A 111 10.63 -26.66 7.76
N LYS A 112 11.06 -27.74 7.08
CA LYS A 112 12.25 -28.50 7.51
C LYS A 112 13.49 -27.58 7.55
N PRO A 113 14.43 -27.77 8.49
CA PRO A 113 15.59 -26.87 8.67
C PRO A 113 16.45 -26.69 7.42
N LYS A 114 16.63 -27.75 6.62
CA LYS A 114 17.37 -27.68 5.34
C LYS A 114 16.72 -26.70 4.36
N TYR A 115 15.39 -26.76 4.20
CA TYR A 115 14.66 -25.88 3.31
C TYR A 115 14.67 -24.43 3.81
N LYS A 116 14.51 -24.23 5.13
CA LYS A 116 14.66 -22.91 5.76
C LYS A 116 16.02 -22.27 5.48
N ARG A 117 17.11 -23.03 5.63
CA ARG A 117 18.48 -22.55 5.31
C ARG A 117 18.64 -22.19 3.83
N GLN A 118 18.13 -23.03 2.93
CA GLN A 118 18.18 -22.74 1.48
C GLN A 118 17.38 -21.48 1.13
N ARG A 119 16.20 -21.31 1.71
CA ARG A 119 15.35 -20.12 1.51
C ARG A 119 16.08 -18.86 1.97
N LEU A 120 16.60 -18.84 3.21
CA LEU A 120 17.32 -17.69 3.75
C LEU A 120 18.57 -17.35 2.93
N LYS A 121 19.29 -18.36 2.42
CA LYS A 121 20.42 -18.14 1.50
C LYS A 121 19.97 -17.48 0.20
N ARG A 122 18.91 -17.97 -0.46
CA ARG A 122 18.37 -17.35 -1.69
C ARG A 122 17.89 -15.92 -1.46
N GLU A 123 17.15 -15.69 -0.37
CA GLU A 123 16.64 -14.36 0.00
C GLU A 123 17.77 -13.37 0.29
N SER A 124 18.80 -13.79 1.04
CA SER A 124 19.97 -12.95 1.32
C SER A 124 20.76 -12.62 0.06
N HIS A 125 21.02 -13.58 -0.83
CA HIS A 125 21.68 -13.31 -2.11
C HIS A 125 20.86 -12.35 -2.99
N ALA A 126 19.54 -12.53 -3.09
CA ALA A 126 18.68 -11.62 -3.84
C ALA A 126 18.69 -10.20 -3.26
N ARG A 127 18.72 -10.07 -1.93
CA ARG A 127 18.84 -8.77 -1.24
C ARG A 127 20.17 -8.09 -1.56
N LEU A 128 21.28 -8.81 -1.41
CA LEU A 128 22.62 -8.28 -1.69
C LEU A 128 22.76 -7.87 -3.16
N PHE A 129 22.27 -8.70 -4.08
CA PHE A 129 22.27 -8.38 -5.51
C PHE A 129 21.46 -7.12 -5.82
N LYS A 130 20.25 -6.99 -5.25
CA LYS A 130 19.41 -5.80 -5.43
C LYS A 130 20.10 -4.54 -4.90
N GLU A 131 20.75 -4.61 -3.74
CA GLU A 131 21.48 -3.49 -3.15
C GLU A 131 22.69 -3.08 -4.00
N GLU A 132 23.43 -4.06 -4.52
CA GLU A 132 24.58 -3.84 -5.39
C GLU A 132 24.17 -3.16 -6.70
N VAL A 133 23.14 -3.69 -7.37
CA VAL A 133 22.59 -3.11 -8.60
C VAL A 133 22.09 -1.68 -8.33
N ARG A 134 21.37 -1.46 -7.22
CA ARG A 134 20.90 -0.13 -6.84
C ARG A 134 22.06 0.85 -6.69
N ARG A 135 23.15 0.45 -6.03
CA ARG A 135 24.33 1.32 -5.83
C ARG A 135 24.99 1.69 -7.16
N LYS A 136 25.16 0.71 -8.05
CA LYS A 136 25.76 0.92 -9.38
C LYS A 136 24.89 1.83 -10.25
N VAL A 137 23.59 1.59 -10.32
CA VAL A 137 22.65 2.44 -11.07
C VAL A 137 22.63 3.85 -10.50
N HIS A 138 22.63 4.01 -9.18
CA HIS A 138 22.69 5.32 -8.54
C HIS A 138 23.94 6.10 -8.91
N LEU A 139 25.10 5.43 -9.00
CA LEU A 139 26.34 6.05 -9.46
C LEU A 139 26.24 6.52 -10.91
N ILE A 140 25.72 5.68 -11.80
CA ILE A 140 25.51 6.01 -13.22
C ILE A 140 24.58 7.22 -13.36
N MET A 141 23.48 7.26 -12.60
CA MET A 141 22.55 8.40 -12.62
C MET A 141 23.20 9.70 -12.13
N LYS A 142 24.11 9.62 -11.14
CA LYS A 142 24.90 10.77 -10.69
C LYS A 142 25.87 11.25 -11.78
N MET A 143 26.61 10.34 -12.41
CA MET A 143 27.53 10.66 -13.50
C MET A 143 26.81 11.34 -14.67
N ARG A 144 25.66 10.78 -15.06
CA ARG A 144 24.79 11.38 -16.07
C ARG A 144 24.33 12.79 -15.68
N ASN A 145 23.95 13.01 -14.41
CA ASN A 145 23.56 14.33 -13.93
C ASN A 145 24.72 15.33 -13.92
N TRP A 146 25.96 14.86 -13.78
CA TRP A 146 27.16 15.69 -13.90
C TRP A 146 27.58 15.97 -15.36
N GLY A 147 26.89 15.39 -16.34
CA GLY A 147 27.21 15.57 -17.77
C GLY A 147 28.29 14.63 -18.31
N MET A 148 28.61 13.55 -17.58
CA MET A 148 29.36 12.39 -18.07
C MET A 148 28.37 11.29 -18.46
#